data_AF-A0A838WNX4-F1
#
_entry.id   AF-A0A838WNX4-F1
#
_cell.length_a   1.000
_cell.length_b   1.000
_cell.length_c   1.000
_cell.angle_alpha   90.00
_cell.angle_beta   90.00
_cell.angle_gamma   90.00
#
_symmetry.space_group_name_H-M   'P 1'
#
loop_
_entity.id
_entity.type
_entity.pdbx_description
1 polymer ?
#
loop_
_entity_poly.entity_id
_entity_poly.type
_entity_poly.pdbx_seq_one_letter_code
_entity_poly.pdbx_strand_id
1 'polypeptide(L)'
;ATLAATGEPPSMRLFWNREQGVVVLAAYDLPPAAAGRTYQLWGIAEGEAPVSLGTFDTDPDGRATITLSVPPGLALDLSAVTEEPAGGSPQPTTTPFLVGPWRPSE
;
A
#
# COMPACT_ATOMS: atom_id res chain seq x y z
N ALA A 1 -6.10 -14.36 -0.13
CA ALA A 1 -6.32 -13.90 -1.52
C ALA A 1 -5.14 -13.00 -1.94
N THR A 2 -4.65 -13.15 -3.17
CA THR A 2 -3.49 -12.43 -3.73
C THR A 2 -3.92 -11.04 -4.24
N LEU A 3 -3.22 -9.94 -3.95
CA LEU A 3 -3.34 -8.78 -4.86
C LEU A 3 -2.59 -9.18 -6.10
N ALA A 4 -3.33 -9.53 -7.14
CA ALA A 4 -2.73 -9.64 -8.45
C ALA A 4 -2.65 -8.22 -9.00
N ALA A 5 -1.53 -7.55 -8.75
CA ALA A 5 -0.87 -6.95 -9.90
C ALA A 5 -0.51 -8.13 -10.82
N THR A 6 -1.47 -8.52 -11.64
CA THR A 6 -1.38 -9.47 -12.74
C THR A 6 -0.39 -10.63 -12.59
N GLY A 7 -0.27 -11.29 -11.44
CA GLY A 7 0.63 -12.45 -11.26
C GLY A 7 2.11 -12.23 -11.64
N GLU A 8 2.55 -10.99 -11.81
CA GLU A 8 3.87 -10.64 -12.34
C GLU A 8 4.54 -9.68 -11.34
N PRO A 9 5.82 -9.91 -10.98
CA PRO A 9 6.52 -9.08 -10.02
C PRO A 9 6.70 -7.64 -10.54
N PRO A 10 6.67 -6.61 -9.68
CA PRO A 10 6.43 -6.67 -8.23
C PRO A 10 4.97 -6.96 -7.89
N SER A 11 4.73 -7.69 -6.80
CA SER A 11 3.37 -7.96 -6.30
C SER A 11 3.24 -7.66 -4.81
N MET A 12 2.01 -7.47 -4.35
CA MET A 12 1.71 -7.16 -2.96
C MET A 12 0.55 -8.01 -2.47
N ARG A 13 0.36 -8.13 -1.15
CA ARG A 13 -0.86 -8.66 -0.54
C ARG A 13 -1.24 -7.77 0.62
N LEU A 14 -2.50 -7.39 0.68
CA LEU A 14 -3.05 -6.57 1.75
C LEU A 14 -4.10 -7.40 2.49
N PHE A 15 -4.00 -7.39 3.80
CA PHE A 15 -4.95 -8.03 4.71
C PHE A 15 -5.48 -6.95 5.65
N TRP A 16 -6.75 -6.60 5.51
CA TRP A 16 -7.36 -5.56 6.34
C TRP A 16 -8.18 -6.17 7.46
N ASN A 17 -7.77 -5.92 8.70
CA ASN A 17 -8.58 -6.17 9.89
C ASN A 17 -9.36 -4.89 10.24
N ARG A 18 -10.65 -4.87 9.91
CA ARG A 18 -11.55 -3.73 10.15
C ARG A 18 -11.86 -3.53 11.63
N GLU A 19 -11.96 -4.62 12.40
CA GLU A 19 -12.26 -4.56 13.83
C GLU A 19 -11.14 -3.88 14.62
N GLN A 20 -9.89 -4.16 14.22
CA GLN A 20 -8.71 -3.58 14.84
C GLN A 20 -8.23 -2.29 14.16
N GLY A 21 -8.78 -1.93 13.00
CA GLY A 21 -8.34 -0.78 12.23
C GLY A 21 -6.88 -0.89 11.77
N VAL A 22 -6.45 -2.10 11.37
CA VAL A 22 -5.07 -2.33 10.90
C VAL A 22 -5.05 -3.04 9.56
N VAL A 23 -4.07 -2.70 8.73
CA VAL A 23 -3.73 -3.43 7.50
C VAL A 23 -2.36 -4.07 7.64
N VAL A 24 -2.26 -5.34 7.28
CA VAL A 24 -0.99 -6.03 7.06
C VAL A 24 -0.70 -6.04 5.57
N LEU A 25 0.46 -5.50 5.21
CA LEU A 25 1.00 -5.47 3.86
C LEU A 25 2.14 -6.47 3.75
N ALA A 26 2.11 -7.31 2.73
CA ALA A 26 3.23 -8.17 2.35
C ALA A 26 3.64 -7.89 0.90
N ALA A 27 4.87 -7.42 0.67
CA ALA A 27 5.43 -7.14 -0.65
C ALA A 27 6.38 -8.26 -1.10
N TYR A 28 6.38 -8.53 -2.41
CA TYR A 28 7.19 -9.56 -3.06
C TYR A 28 7.78 -9.01 -4.35
N ASP A 29 9.10 -9.20 -4.52
CA ASP A 29 9.86 -8.75 -5.68
C ASP A 29 9.72 -7.24 -5.96
N LEU A 30 9.52 -6.46 -4.90
CA LEU A 30 9.47 -5.00 -4.94
C LEU A 30 10.85 -4.46 -4.54
N PRO A 31 11.68 -4.01 -5.49
CA PRO A 31 13.03 -3.53 -5.18
C PRO A 31 13.00 -2.41 -4.13
N PRO A 32 14.12 -2.15 -3.42
CA PRO A 32 14.21 -1.00 -2.53
C PRO A 32 13.91 0.31 -3.26
N ALA A 33 13.21 1.22 -2.59
CA ALA A 33 12.99 2.57 -3.11
C ALA A 33 14.32 3.28 -3.38
N ALA A 34 14.34 4.20 -4.35
CA ALA A 34 15.54 4.95 -4.65
C ALA A 34 16.04 5.77 -3.44
N ALA A 35 17.33 6.12 -3.42
CA ALA A 35 17.91 6.88 -2.31
C ALA A 35 17.13 8.17 -2.02
N GLY A 36 16.73 8.36 -0.76
CA GLY A 36 15.92 9.51 -0.33
C GLY A 36 14.42 9.38 -0.65
N ARG A 37 13.95 8.19 -1.02
CA ARG A 37 12.55 7.87 -1.29
C ARG A 37 12.08 6.69 -0.43
N THR A 38 10.77 6.50 -0.37
CA THR A 38 10.10 5.41 0.34
C THR A 38 8.85 5.01 -0.43
N TYR A 39 8.29 3.83 -0.17
CA TYR A 39 6.98 3.48 -0.71
C TYR A 39 5.87 4.01 0.19
N GLN A 40 4.78 4.44 -0.41
CA GLN A 40 3.61 4.87 0.34
C GLN A 40 2.36 4.10 -0.10
N LEU A 41 1.64 3.57 0.89
CA LEU A 41 0.35 2.94 0.69
C LEU A 41 -0.76 3.99 0.81
N TRP A 42 -1.66 3.96 -0.17
CA TRP A 42 -2.83 4.83 -0.23
C TRP A 42 -4.11 4.02 -0.14
N GLY A 43 -5.06 4.53 0.63
CA GLY A 43 -6.45 4.10 0.62
C GLY A 43 -7.27 5.06 -0.22
N ILE A 44 -8.12 4.54 -1.10
CA ILE A 44 -8.94 5.32 -2.01
C ILE A 44 -10.39 4.84 -1.85
N ALA A 45 -11.29 5.77 -1.56
CA ALA A 45 -12.73 5.57 -1.55
C ALA A 45 -13.34 6.15 -2.84
N GLU A 46 -14.48 5.62 -3.27
CA GLU A 46 -15.14 6.06 -4.50
C GLU A 46 -15.44 7.58 -4.48
N GLY A 47 -14.89 8.31 -5.44
CA GLY A 47 -15.09 9.76 -5.58
C GLY A 47 -14.28 10.62 -4.60
N GLU A 48 -13.45 10.02 -3.73
CA GLU A 48 -12.63 10.73 -2.76
C GLU A 48 -11.15 10.78 -3.16
N ALA A 49 -10.42 11.74 -2.58
CA ALA A 49 -8.98 11.82 -2.77
C ALA A 49 -8.25 10.67 -2.03
N PRO A 50 -7.11 10.18 -2.56
CA PRO A 50 -6.31 9.18 -1.86
C PRO A 50 -5.87 9.65 -0.48
N VAL A 51 -6.08 8.81 0.53
CA VAL A 51 -5.64 9.04 1.92
C VAL A 51 -4.39 8.21 2.18
N SER A 52 -3.37 8.82 2.79
CA SER A 52 -2.16 8.11 3.18
C SER A 52 -2.46 7.13 4.31
N LEU A 53 -2.10 5.86 4.11
CA LEU A 53 -2.18 4.81 5.13
C LEU A 53 -0.82 4.55 5.80
N GLY A 54 0.24 5.17 5.29
CA GLY A 54 1.59 5.09 5.82
C GLY A 54 2.63 4.72 4.77
N THR A 55 3.89 4.89 5.16
CA THR A 55 5.06 4.59 4.34
C THR A 55 5.69 3.27 4.77
N PHE A 56 6.41 2.65 3.84
CA PHE A 56 7.18 1.45 4.10
C PHE A 56 8.37 1.34 3.14
N ASP A 57 9.37 0.60 3.56
CA ASP A 57 10.53 0.26 2.74
C ASP A 57 10.61 -1.25 2.60
N THR A 58 11.25 -1.70 1.53
CA THR A 58 11.52 -3.13 1.30
C THR A 58 12.95 -3.49 1.66
N ASP A 59 13.12 -4.74 2.10
CA ASP A 59 14.44 -5.33 2.30
C ASP A 59 15.21 -5.41 0.96
N PRO A 60 16.56 -5.55 0.99
CA PRO A 60 17.37 -5.69 -0.23
C PRO A 60 16.92 -6.83 -1.16
N ASP A 61 16.31 -7.88 -0.62
CA ASP A 61 15.73 -9.01 -1.35
C ASP A 61 14.34 -8.71 -1.95
N GLY A 62 13.87 -7.47 -1.88
CA GLY A 62 12.61 -7.00 -2.44
C GLY A 62 11.36 -7.50 -1.70
N ARG A 63 11.51 -7.86 -0.42
CA ARG A 63 10.43 -8.34 0.44
C ARG A 63 10.13 -7.33 1.53
N ALA A 64 8.89 -7.31 2.00
CA ALA A 64 8.55 -6.56 3.20
C ALA A 64 7.27 -7.12 3.83
N THR A 65 7.17 -7.07 5.16
CA THR A 65 5.91 -7.30 5.88
C THR A 65 5.71 -6.18 6.90
N ILE A 66 4.69 -5.34 6.70
CA ILE A 66 4.44 -4.16 7.52
C ILE A 66 3.00 -4.17 8.01
N THR A 67 2.79 -3.73 9.25
CA THR A 67 1.45 -3.44 9.77
C THR A 67 1.26 -1.93 9.87
N LEU A 68 0.20 -1.42 9.25
CA LEU A 68 -0.15 0.00 9.25
C LEU A 68 -1.53 0.19 9.89
N SER A 69 -1.73 1.33 10.56
CA SER A 69 -3.03 1.69 11.14
C SER A 69 -3.90 2.39 10.11
N VAL A 70 -5.15 1.99 10.04
CA VAL A 70 -6.17 2.61 9.19
C VAL A 70 -7.05 3.49 10.08
N PRO A 71 -7.20 4.80 9.77
CA PRO A 71 -8.11 5.67 10.49
C PRO A 71 -9.53 5.10 10.54
N PRO A 72 -10.23 5.21 11.70
CA PRO A 72 -11.60 4.72 11.81
C PRO A 72 -12.54 5.49 10.88
N GLY A 73 -13.56 4.81 10.36
CA GLY A 73 -14.59 5.42 9.52
C GLY A 73 -14.24 5.52 8.03
N LEU A 74 -13.07 5.05 7.60
CA LEU A 74 -12.71 4.99 6.17
C LEU A 74 -13.36 3.77 5.50
N ALA A 75 -14.14 4.02 4.44
CA ALA A 75 -14.66 3.00 3.54
C ALA A 75 -13.78 2.95 2.29
N LEU A 76 -12.68 2.18 2.35
CA LEU A 76 -11.72 2.10 1.25
C LEU A 76 -12.14 1.04 0.22
N ASP A 77 -12.19 1.42 -1.05
CA ASP A 77 -12.52 0.56 -2.19
C ASP A 77 -11.26 0.06 -2.89
N LEU A 78 -10.30 0.97 -3.10
CA LEU A 78 -9.04 0.71 -3.78
C LEU A 78 -7.84 1.03 -2.91
N SER A 79 -6.77 0.30 -3.17
CA SER A 79 -5.42 0.55 -2.66
C SER A 79 -4.52 0.95 -3.80
N ALA A 80 -3.56 1.83 -3.53
CA ALA A 80 -2.52 2.17 -4.48
C ALA A 80 -1.17 2.29 -3.78
N VAL A 81 -0.08 2.03 -4.52
CA VAL A 81 1.29 2.24 -4.05
C VAL A 81 2.03 3.15 -5.00
N THR A 82 2.73 4.11 -4.42
CA THR A 82 3.62 5.03 -5.11
C THR A 82 4.99 5.05 -4.45
N GLU A 83 5.99 5.54 -5.17
CA GLU A 83 7.31 5.84 -4.60
C GLU A 83 7.34 7.35 -4.30
N GLU A 84 7.45 7.71 -3.04
CA GLU A 84 7.35 9.09 -2.54
C GLU A 84 8.69 9.56 -1.95
N PRO A 85 8.91 10.87 -1.78
CA PRO A 85 10.05 11.38 -0.99
C PRO A 85 10.09 10.76 0.41
N ALA A 86 11.29 10.67 1.00
CA ALA A 86 11.45 10.19 2.37
C ALA A 86 10.53 10.96 3.35
N GLY A 87 9.81 10.21 4.20
CA GLY A 87 8.78 10.75 5.09
C GLY A 87 7.38 10.80 4.48
N GLY A 88 7.24 10.46 3.20
CA GLY A 88 5.97 10.38 2.51
C GLY A 88 5.43 11.71 2.00
N SER A 89 4.20 11.67 1.50
CA SER A 89 3.53 12.82 0.90
C SER A 89 2.08 12.97 1.37
N PRO A 90 1.53 14.20 1.36
CA PRO A 90 0.11 14.43 1.64
C PRO A 90 -0.81 13.94 0.50
N GLN A 91 -0.31 13.89 -0.74
CA GLN A 91 -0.98 13.32 -1.91
C GLN A 91 0.06 12.60 -2.79
N PRO A 92 -0.35 11.64 -3.64
CA PRO A 92 0.55 10.95 -4.56
C PRO A 92 1.39 11.92 -5.39
N THR A 93 2.72 11.83 -5.33
CA THR A 93 3.62 12.65 -6.16
C THR A 93 4.04 11.94 -7.43
N THR A 94 3.95 10.60 -7.45
CA THR A 94 4.20 9.79 -8.65
C THR A 94 2.95 9.04 -9.08
N THR A 95 2.95 8.59 -10.33
CA THR A 95 1.92 7.66 -10.82
C THR A 95 2.00 6.36 -10.02
N PRO A 96 0.87 5.82 -9.54
CA PRO A 96 0.86 4.54 -8.82
C PRO A 96 1.25 3.41 -9.76
N PHE A 97 2.18 2.58 -9.29
CA PHE A 97 2.68 1.42 -10.05
C PHE A 97 1.97 0.12 -9.63
N LEU A 98 1.33 0.11 -8.47
CA LEU A 98 0.41 -0.95 -8.03
C LEU A 98 -0.92 -0.32 -7.64
N VAL A 99 -2.02 -0.86 -8.17
CA VAL A 99 -3.39 -0.50 -7.80
C VAL A 99 -4.20 -1.79 -7.68
N GLY A 100 -5.00 -1.92 -6.63
CA GLY A 100 -5.84 -3.11 -6.46
C GLY A 100 -6.97 -2.91 -5.45
N PRO A 101 -8.05 -3.69 -5.53
CA PRO A 101 -9.18 -3.57 -4.63
C PRO A 101 -8.83 -4.06 -3.22
N TRP A 102 -9.42 -3.44 -2.19
CA TRP A 102 -9.42 -3.99 -0.84
C TRP A 102 -10.31 -5.23 -0.81
N ARG A 103 -9.72 -6.40 -0.58
CA ARG A 103 -10.50 -7.63 -0.39
C ARG A 103 -10.92 -7.73 1.07
N PRO A 104 -12.21 -7.88 1.39
CA PRO A 104 -12.60 -8.27 2.74
C PRO A 104 -12.00 -9.66 3.04
N SER A 105 -11.45 -9.84 4.23
CA SER A 105 -11.30 -11.18 4.78
C SER A 105 -12.71 -11.71 5.05
N GLU A 106 -13.12 -12.74 4.30
CA GLU A 106 -14.31 -13.54 4.63
C GLU A 106 -14.09 -14.35 5.92
#